data_AF-F6IDR1-F1
#
_entry.id   AF-F6IDR1-F1
#
_cell.length_a   1.000
_cell.length_b   1.000
_cell.length_c   1.000
_cell.angle_alpha   90.00
_cell.angle_beta   90.00
_cell.angle_gamma   90.00
#
_symmetry.space_group_name_H-M   'P 1'
#
loop_
_entity.id
_entity.type
_entity.pdbx_description
1 polymer ?
#
loop_
_entity_poly.entity_id
_entity_poly.type
_entity_poly.pdbx_seq_one_letter_code
_entity_poly.pdbx_strand_id
1 'polypeptide(L)'
;MFGLTVPGCAFAATAGAERQGPVQPIAEATPSNARAAAAPSARDPLKSPYPAQADGQGPRTGPNYTMLRGAEDWRFLANPKAKRDWASPLKYIALDDEGYISLSLNGDQRTSVSVSTRPLLSDSTDRIEILSRTTLGADLRIGPAVRVYGELASGHISGKNETRHLANFENDLVVQQLFAEVRAPVASGVARVTVGRQEFFDGPRFIISPRDNPNIRVSMNGARLSMDWKRFRFSAFYFEPTDPGNGFLDDGIGNGETLTGAYGSFLLTGEGDAGKGRIFFDPFYYNFEDTDRKLGPISGKDRRETYGARLWGSRGNLSFDWAAIKQDGRFAGRRVDAWAVSTNQSLGLGKGKSAPRLGFHADYASGGGTYDGAGKVGSFNFLYNATVIFSDDNFVGAINTMGFAPTISFSPTRRLQVSAEWGSYWRPNENDAAYRGNAQAYAGTQNVAGKHVANIARLKANWSLNPHVALAGMVNYADAGKVLRRAGYGDNLFVKTMLTLRF
;
A
#
# COMPACT_ATOMS: atom_id res chain seq x y z
N MET A 1 21.14 -35.37 -21.34
CA MET A 1 20.76 -36.02 -22.61
C MET A 1 19.75 -35.13 -23.28
N PHE A 2 19.89 -34.92 -24.59
CA PHE A 2 19.25 -33.90 -25.47
C PHE A 2 19.84 -32.49 -25.40
N GLY A 3 20.89 -32.28 -26.21
CA GLY A 3 21.19 -30.99 -26.82
C GLY A 3 20.41 -30.79 -28.11
N LEU A 4 20.42 -29.57 -28.64
CA LEU A 4 20.10 -29.35 -30.04
C LEU A 4 20.88 -28.14 -30.60
N THR A 5 21.45 -28.42 -31.76
CA THR A 5 22.42 -27.70 -32.57
C THR A 5 21.77 -26.74 -33.55
N VAL A 6 22.50 -25.68 -33.90
CA VAL A 6 22.26 -24.75 -35.02
C VAL A 6 22.69 -25.40 -36.37
N PRO A 7 22.08 -24.99 -37.49
CA PRO A 7 22.83 -24.60 -38.70
C PRO A 7 22.28 -23.27 -39.29
N GLY A 8 22.95 -22.42 -40.08
CA GLY A 8 24.22 -22.51 -40.81
C GLY A 8 24.04 -22.36 -42.33
N CYS A 9 24.42 -21.18 -42.88
CA CYS A 9 24.82 -20.86 -44.30
C CYS A 9 23.73 -20.74 -45.40
N ALA A 10 23.86 -20.03 -46.54
CA ALA A 10 24.66 -18.89 -47.07
C ALA A 10 24.32 -18.68 -48.59
N PHE A 11 24.71 -17.51 -49.15
CA PHE A 11 25.07 -17.17 -50.56
C PHE A 11 24.11 -16.41 -51.55
N ALA A 12 24.57 -15.18 -51.90
CA ALA A 12 24.86 -14.55 -53.23
C ALA A 12 23.77 -14.44 -54.34
N ALA A 13 23.85 -13.58 -55.37
CA ALA A 13 24.40 -12.24 -55.68
C ALA A 13 24.02 -11.94 -57.17
N THR A 14 24.12 -10.66 -57.58
CA THR A 14 24.15 -10.12 -58.97
C THR A 14 22.82 -10.03 -59.74
N ALA A 15 22.58 -9.16 -60.73
CA ALA A 15 22.98 -7.80 -61.16
C ALA A 15 22.46 -7.68 -62.61
N GLY A 16 21.92 -6.54 -63.03
CA GLY A 16 21.53 -6.34 -64.44
C GLY A 16 21.03 -4.93 -64.71
N ALA A 17 21.82 -4.19 -65.50
CA ALA A 17 21.61 -2.81 -65.91
C ALA A 17 21.33 -2.72 -67.42
N GLU A 18 20.67 -1.63 -67.87
CA GLU A 18 20.94 -0.80 -69.08
C GLU A 18 19.66 -0.03 -69.52
N ARG A 19 19.64 1.33 -69.49
CA ARG A 19 20.00 2.37 -70.51
C ARG A 19 18.94 2.52 -71.64
N GLN A 20 18.55 3.68 -72.20
CA GLN A 20 18.69 5.13 -71.93
C GLN A 20 17.86 5.93 -73.00
N GLY A 21 17.30 7.09 -72.62
CA GLY A 21 17.21 8.35 -73.43
C GLY A 21 15.89 8.73 -74.14
N PRO A 22 15.67 9.99 -74.59
CA PRO A 22 16.37 11.25 -74.23
C PRO A 22 15.48 12.54 -74.09
N VAL A 23 16.11 13.63 -73.60
CA VAL A 23 15.87 15.09 -73.80
C VAL A 23 14.93 15.92 -72.86
N GLN A 24 15.56 16.94 -72.26
CA GLN A 24 15.12 18.09 -71.43
C GLN A 24 14.67 19.31 -72.32
N PRO A 25 14.19 20.49 -71.82
CA PRO A 25 14.25 21.03 -70.45
C PRO A 25 12.98 21.79 -69.93
N ILE A 26 12.99 22.13 -68.63
CA ILE A 26 12.78 23.48 -68.03
C ILE A 26 12.11 23.41 -66.63
N ALA A 27 12.74 24.17 -65.70
CA ALA A 27 12.27 24.71 -64.42
C ALA A 27 12.31 23.82 -63.16
N GLU A 28 13.28 24.14 -62.31
CA GLU A 28 13.34 23.78 -60.90
C GLU A 28 12.14 24.33 -60.12
N ALA A 29 11.49 23.45 -59.35
CA ALA A 29 10.83 23.80 -58.10
C ALA A 29 11.13 22.71 -57.08
N THR A 30 11.86 23.09 -56.03
CA THR A 30 12.30 22.25 -54.93
C THR A 30 11.11 21.54 -54.26
N PRO A 31 11.17 20.22 -53.98
CA PRO A 31 10.13 19.56 -53.23
C PRO A 31 10.11 20.10 -51.80
N SER A 32 9.00 20.75 -51.45
CA SER A 32 8.66 21.13 -50.08
C SER A 32 8.74 19.88 -49.20
N ASN A 33 9.65 19.93 -48.22
CA ASN A 33 9.84 18.92 -47.20
C ASN A 33 8.49 18.49 -46.63
N ALA A 34 8.03 17.30 -47.00
CA ALA A 34 7.04 16.58 -46.23
C ALA A 34 7.62 16.44 -44.82
N ARG A 35 7.07 17.23 -43.89
CA ARG A 35 7.46 17.27 -42.50
C ARG A 35 7.32 15.85 -41.97
N ALA A 36 8.43 15.15 -41.81
CA ALA A 36 8.50 13.89 -41.09
C ALA A 36 7.69 14.06 -39.81
N ALA A 37 6.67 13.22 -39.61
CA ALA A 37 5.91 13.19 -38.40
C ALA A 37 6.89 13.12 -37.24
N ALA A 38 6.87 14.13 -36.37
CA ALA A 38 7.76 14.19 -35.23
C ALA A 38 7.57 12.90 -34.42
N ALA A 39 8.67 12.20 -34.14
CA ALA A 39 8.65 11.05 -33.23
C ALA A 39 7.83 11.42 -31.98
N PRO A 40 6.88 10.58 -31.54
CA PRO A 40 6.01 10.92 -30.43
C PRO A 40 6.86 11.31 -29.23
N SER A 41 6.58 12.49 -28.68
CA SER A 41 7.35 13.01 -27.55
C SER A 41 7.31 12.01 -26.40
N ALA A 42 8.45 11.73 -25.77
CA ALA A 42 8.60 10.86 -24.60
C ALA A 42 7.83 11.35 -23.34
N ARG A 43 6.90 12.30 -23.48
CA ARG A 43 6.05 12.85 -22.43
C ARG A 43 4.65 12.27 -22.57
N ASP A 44 4.22 11.56 -21.53
CA ASP A 44 2.83 11.14 -21.40
C ASP A 44 1.88 12.36 -21.40
N PRO A 45 1.02 12.54 -22.42
CA PRO A 45 0.09 13.66 -22.49
C PRO A 45 -1.00 13.59 -21.40
N LEU A 46 -1.22 12.41 -20.81
CA LEU A 46 -2.19 12.17 -19.73
C LEU A 46 -1.49 11.92 -18.38
N LYS A 47 -0.32 12.52 -18.19
CA LYS A 47 0.37 12.50 -16.90
C LYS A 47 -0.44 13.29 -15.88
N SER A 48 -0.64 12.69 -14.69
CA SER A 48 -1.30 13.39 -13.59
C SER A 48 -0.58 14.70 -13.26
N PRO A 49 -1.30 15.84 -13.23
CA PRO A 49 -0.73 17.13 -12.82
C PRO A 49 -0.61 17.28 -11.29
N TYR A 50 -1.18 16.35 -10.52
CA TYR A 50 -1.16 16.39 -9.06
C TYR A 50 0.17 15.84 -8.50
N PRO A 51 0.62 16.25 -7.29
CA PRO A 51 1.82 15.70 -6.66
C PRO A 51 1.81 14.16 -6.51
N ALA A 52 2.82 13.49 -7.07
CA ALA A 52 2.98 12.03 -7.07
C ALA A 52 3.11 11.34 -5.69
N GLN A 53 3.21 12.12 -4.61
CA GLN A 53 3.19 11.62 -3.23
C GLN A 53 1.76 11.51 -2.67
N ALA A 54 0.79 12.16 -3.32
CA ALA A 54 -0.60 12.30 -2.92
C ALA A 54 -1.57 11.84 -4.03
N ASP A 55 -1.08 11.12 -5.03
CA ASP A 55 -1.82 10.66 -6.22
C ASP A 55 -2.68 9.40 -5.97
N GLY A 56 -2.77 8.94 -4.71
CA GLY A 56 -3.58 7.78 -4.33
C GLY A 56 -3.06 6.45 -4.85
N GLN A 57 -1.74 6.37 -5.10
CA GLN A 57 -1.03 5.18 -5.55
C GLN A 57 -0.16 4.54 -4.45
N GLY A 58 -0.31 5.00 -3.21
CA GLY A 58 0.47 4.52 -2.08
C GLY A 58 1.91 5.06 -2.02
N PRO A 59 2.66 4.67 -0.98
CA PRO A 59 4.03 5.13 -0.78
C PRO A 59 4.98 4.66 -1.89
N ARG A 60 5.94 5.51 -2.24
CA ARG A 60 7.06 5.15 -3.12
C ARG A 60 8.10 4.37 -2.31
N THR A 61 8.58 3.25 -2.85
CA THR A 61 9.56 2.34 -2.21
C THR A 61 10.94 2.40 -2.89
N GLY A 62 11.10 3.34 -3.82
CA GLY A 62 12.31 3.64 -4.56
C GLY A 62 12.07 4.77 -5.55
N PRO A 63 13.06 5.15 -6.39
CA PRO A 63 12.89 6.21 -7.38
C PRO A 63 11.74 5.95 -8.36
N ASN A 64 11.58 4.68 -8.78
CA ASN A 64 10.58 4.25 -9.77
C ASN A 64 9.66 3.13 -9.25
N TYR A 65 9.85 2.69 -8.00
CA TYR A 65 9.08 1.60 -7.39
C TYR A 65 8.04 2.14 -6.42
N THR A 66 6.89 1.47 -6.40
CA THR A 66 5.74 1.82 -5.57
C THR A 66 5.37 0.64 -4.67
N MET A 67 4.58 0.91 -3.63
CA MET A 67 3.99 -0.16 -2.83
C MET A 67 2.96 -0.96 -3.65
N LEU A 68 2.08 -0.24 -4.38
CA LEU A 68 1.13 -0.83 -5.32
C LEU A 68 1.81 -0.99 -6.67
N ARG A 69 2.20 -2.21 -7.08
CA ARG A 69 3.04 -2.42 -8.28
C ARG A 69 2.31 -2.00 -9.57
N GLY A 70 0.99 -2.14 -9.62
CA GLY A 70 0.15 -1.65 -10.72
C GLY A 70 0.15 -0.13 -10.92
N ALA A 71 0.77 0.64 -10.02
CA ALA A 71 0.95 2.09 -10.15
C ALA A 71 2.29 2.51 -10.76
N GLU A 72 3.20 1.56 -11.01
CA GLU A 72 4.46 1.85 -11.67
C GLU A 72 4.23 2.30 -13.12
N ASP A 73 5.08 3.21 -13.60
CA ASP A 73 5.02 3.72 -14.97
C ASP A 73 6.43 3.79 -15.55
N TRP A 74 6.73 2.83 -16.42
CA TRP A 74 8.06 2.61 -16.98
C TRP A 74 8.23 3.19 -18.38
N ARG A 75 7.24 3.93 -18.91
CA ARG A 75 7.29 4.53 -20.26
C ARG A 75 8.45 5.49 -20.46
N PHE A 76 9.05 6.02 -19.39
CA PHE A 76 10.27 6.83 -19.49
C PHE A 76 11.46 6.07 -20.13
N LEU A 77 11.46 4.73 -20.09
CA LEU A 77 12.48 3.88 -20.70
C LEU A 77 12.41 3.85 -22.24
N ALA A 78 11.30 4.34 -22.83
CA ALA A 78 11.21 4.61 -24.26
C ALA A 78 12.28 5.59 -24.73
N ASN A 79 12.73 6.50 -23.85
CA ASN A 79 13.85 7.37 -24.14
C ASN A 79 15.17 6.57 -24.16
N PRO A 80 15.91 6.51 -25.29
CA PRO A 80 17.18 5.78 -25.36
C PRO A 80 18.25 6.30 -24.38
N LYS A 81 18.12 7.54 -23.91
CA LYS A 81 19.01 8.17 -22.93
C LYS A 81 18.62 7.90 -21.47
N ALA A 82 17.52 7.18 -21.23
CA ALA A 82 17.12 6.82 -19.88
C ALA A 82 18.19 5.93 -19.24
N LYS A 83 18.42 6.12 -17.93
CA LYS A 83 19.30 5.23 -17.17
C LYS A 83 18.67 3.84 -17.12
N ARG A 84 19.44 2.83 -17.51
CA ARG A 84 19.01 1.42 -17.53
C ARG A 84 19.78 0.59 -16.50
N ASP A 85 19.15 -0.49 -16.09
CA ASP A 85 19.67 -1.57 -15.27
C ASP A 85 19.29 -2.93 -15.91
N TRP A 86 19.60 -4.04 -15.23
CA TRP A 86 19.36 -5.38 -15.74
C TRP A 86 17.86 -5.70 -15.92
N ALA A 87 16.97 -5.07 -15.15
CA ALA A 87 15.53 -5.28 -15.23
C ALA A 87 14.86 -4.40 -16.29
N SER A 88 15.54 -3.35 -16.76
CA SER A 88 14.99 -2.39 -17.72
C SER A 88 14.41 -3.02 -18.99
N PRO A 89 15.00 -4.07 -19.59
CA PRO A 89 14.39 -4.77 -20.73
C PRO A 89 13.04 -5.43 -20.42
N LEU A 90 12.80 -5.82 -19.16
CA LEU A 90 11.51 -6.37 -18.70
C LEU A 90 10.52 -5.26 -18.37
N LYS A 91 11.00 -4.07 -18.03
CA LYS A 91 10.18 -2.91 -17.65
C LYS A 91 9.58 -2.16 -18.81
N TYR A 92 10.16 -2.26 -19.99
CA TYR A 92 9.60 -1.62 -21.17
C TYR A 92 9.90 -2.47 -22.40
N ILE A 93 8.87 -3.17 -22.87
CA ILE A 93 8.89 -3.96 -24.09
C ILE A 93 7.94 -3.27 -25.06
N ALA A 94 8.48 -2.62 -26.10
CA ALA A 94 7.65 -2.11 -27.20
C ALA A 94 7.12 -3.31 -28.00
N LEU A 95 5.80 -3.34 -28.26
CA LEU A 95 5.14 -4.38 -29.04
C LEU A 95 4.83 -3.93 -30.48
N ASP A 96 5.13 -2.67 -30.79
CA ASP A 96 5.04 -2.04 -32.10
C ASP A 96 6.26 -1.12 -32.33
N ASP A 97 6.53 -0.79 -33.60
CA ASP A 97 7.70 0.01 -33.98
C ASP A 97 7.67 1.44 -33.42
N GLU A 98 6.47 1.99 -33.19
CA GLU A 98 6.27 3.35 -32.69
C GLU A 98 6.27 3.43 -31.16
N GLY A 99 6.26 2.28 -30.46
CA GLY A 99 6.14 2.21 -29.00
C GLY A 99 4.78 2.68 -28.47
N TYR A 100 3.75 2.70 -29.33
CA TYR A 100 2.38 3.02 -28.93
C TYR A 100 1.81 1.91 -28.07
N ILE A 101 2.19 0.66 -28.31
CA ILE A 101 1.82 -0.50 -27.51
C ILE A 101 3.05 -0.95 -26.72
N SER A 102 2.94 -0.99 -25.40
CA SER A 102 4.05 -1.39 -24.54
C SER A 102 3.60 -2.37 -23.46
N LEU A 103 4.48 -3.31 -23.14
CA LEU A 103 4.33 -4.23 -22.03
C LEU A 103 5.40 -3.93 -20.96
N SER A 104 4.98 -3.86 -19.70
CA SER A 104 5.89 -3.82 -18.55
C SER A 104 5.65 -5.05 -17.69
N LEU A 105 6.72 -5.74 -17.32
CA LEU A 105 6.68 -6.87 -16.38
C LEU A 105 7.21 -6.45 -15.02
N ASN A 106 6.64 -6.98 -13.94
CA ASN A 106 7.14 -6.78 -12.59
C ASN A 106 7.10 -8.06 -11.79
N GLY A 107 7.93 -8.12 -10.76
CA GLY A 107 7.89 -9.21 -9.81
C GLY A 107 8.48 -8.83 -8.46
N ASP A 108 8.07 -9.58 -7.44
CA ASP A 108 8.54 -9.49 -6.06
C ASP A 108 8.66 -10.89 -5.47
N GLN A 109 9.76 -11.16 -4.78
CA GLN A 109 9.90 -12.27 -3.86
C GLN A 109 10.22 -11.68 -2.49
N ARG A 110 9.34 -11.93 -1.53
CA ARG A 110 9.50 -11.49 -0.14
C ARG A 110 9.51 -12.69 0.78
N THR A 111 10.60 -12.86 1.50
CA THR A 111 10.72 -13.89 2.54
C THR A 111 10.98 -13.22 3.87
N SER A 112 10.26 -13.60 4.92
CA SER A 112 10.52 -13.17 6.27
C SER A 112 10.56 -14.31 7.24
N VAL A 113 11.47 -14.23 8.20
CA VAL A 113 11.55 -15.16 9.34
C VAL A 113 11.27 -14.35 10.59
N SER A 114 10.38 -14.85 11.44
CA SER A 114 10.08 -14.22 12.72
C SER A 114 10.10 -15.21 13.88
N VAL A 115 10.51 -14.72 15.04
CA VAL A 115 10.55 -15.47 16.30
C VAL A 115 9.75 -14.70 17.34
N SER A 116 8.89 -15.39 18.10
CA SER A 116 8.12 -14.84 19.21
C SER A 116 8.29 -15.73 20.43
N THR A 117 8.70 -15.17 21.56
CA THR A 117 8.96 -15.95 22.80
C THR A 117 7.69 -16.35 23.54
N ARG A 118 6.61 -15.58 23.36
CA ARG A 118 5.28 -15.79 23.94
C ARG A 118 4.22 -15.28 22.95
N PRO A 119 3.96 -16.03 21.87
CA PRO A 119 2.93 -15.67 20.89
C PRO A 119 1.61 -15.32 21.58
N LEU A 120 0.91 -14.33 21.01
CA LEU A 120 -0.36 -13.81 21.54
C LEU A 120 -0.30 -13.29 22.99
N LEU A 121 0.90 -13.12 23.55
CA LEU A 121 1.14 -12.75 24.95
C LEU A 121 0.67 -13.81 25.96
N SER A 122 0.26 -15.00 25.52
CA SER A 122 -0.27 -16.07 26.39
C SER A 122 0.44 -17.41 26.19
N ASP A 123 0.87 -17.70 24.96
CA ASP A 123 1.28 -19.05 24.59
C ASP A 123 2.57 -19.45 25.31
N SER A 124 2.63 -20.68 25.80
CA SER A 124 3.75 -21.18 26.61
C SER A 124 4.96 -21.62 25.79
N THR A 125 4.78 -21.76 24.48
CA THR A 125 5.83 -22.19 23.54
C THR A 125 6.22 -21.04 22.62
N ASP A 126 7.50 -21.00 22.25
CA ASP A 126 7.99 -20.10 21.22
C ASP A 126 7.37 -20.41 19.85
N ARG A 127 7.29 -19.39 19.01
CA ARG A 127 6.92 -19.52 17.59
C ARG A 127 8.07 -19.09 16.71
N ILE A 128 8.34 -19.89 15.69
CA ILE A 128 9.19 -19.52 14.55
C ILE A 128 8.29 -19.56 13.32
N GLU A 129 8.13 -18.44 12.63
CA GLU A 129 7.25 -18.33 11.47
C GLU A 129 8.02 -17.80 10.27
N ILE A 130 7.93 -18.53 9.17
CA ILE A 130 8.52 -18.19 7.89
C ILE A 130 7.37 -17.88 6.93
N LEU A 131 7.34 -16.65 6.41
CA LEU A 131 6.43 -16.23 5.37
C LEU A 131 7.20 -16.04 4.07
N SER A 132 6.69 -16.61 2.98
CA SER A 132 7.21 -16.42 1.63
C SER A 132 6.10 -15.96 0.70
N ARG A 133 6.35 -14.89 -0.05
CA ARG A 133 5.44 -14.39 -1.08
C ARG A 133 6.16 -14.17 -2.38
N THR A 134 5.57 -14.67 -3.46
CA THR A 134 5.97 -14.36 -4.83
C THR A 134 4.85 -13.58 -5.50
N THR A 135 5.15 -12.51 -6.22
CA THR A 135 4.21 -11.84 -7.12
C THR A 135 4.81 -11.68 -8.50
N LEU A 136 3.99 -11.82 -9.54
CA LEU A 136 4.37 -11.55 -10.93
C LEU A 136 3.24 -10.77 -11.60
N GLY A 137 3.58 -9.65 -12.22
CA GLY A 137 2.61 -8.76 -12.85
C GLY A 137 3.01 -8.32 -14.25
N ALA A 138 2.00 -7.94 -15.03
CA ALA A 138 2.11 -7.44 -16.39
C ALA A 138 1.18 -6.23 -16.58
N ASP A 139 1.71 -5.17 -17.18
CA ASP A 139 0.99 -3.94 -17.53
C ASP A 139 1.05 -3.74 -19.04
N LEU A 140 -0.05 -4.06 -19.73
CA LEU A 140 -0.21 -3.80 -21.15
C LEU A 140 -0.82 -2.42 -21.34
N ARG A 141 -0.11 -1.54 -22.05
CA ARG A 141 -0.56 -0.17 -22.34
C ARG A 141 -0.75 0.02 -23.83
N ILE A 142 -1.83 0.69 -24.19
CA ILE A 142 -2.18 1.06 -25.56
C ILE A 142 -2.31 2.59 -25.60
N GLY A 143 -1.29 3.22 -26.16
CA GLY A 143 -1.13 4.66 -26.19
C GLY A 143 -1.09 5.29 -24.79
N PRO A 144 -1.47 6.58 -24.67
CA PRO A 144 -1.54 7.24 -23.38
C PRO A 144 -2.83 6.90 -22.60
N ALA A 145 -3.87 6.40 -23.24
CA ALA A 145 -5.22 6.37 -22.66
C ALA A 145 -5.59 5.04 -22.01
N VAL A 146 -5.22 3.90 -22.60
CA VAL A 146 -5.78 2.60 -22.20
C VAL A 146 -4.70 1.70 -21.62
N ARG A 147 -5.04 0.96 -20.57
CA ARG A 147 -4.20 -0.15 -20.08
C ARG A 147 -5.00 -1.28 -19.47
N VAL A 148 -4.39 -2.45 -19.43
CA VAL A 148 -4.84 -3.63 -18.69
C VAL A 148 -3.67 -4.10 -17.83
N TYR A 149 -3.92 -4.26 -16.53
CA TYR A 149 -2.94 -4.76 -15.58
C TYR A 149 -3.40 -6.08 -14.98
N GLY A 150 -2.50 -7.05 -14.89
CA GLY A 150 -2.71 -8.31 -14.19
C GLY A 150 -1.54 -8.61 -13.26
N GLU A 151 -1.83 -9.20 -12.10
CA GLU A 151 -0.85 -9.61 -11.10
C GLU A 151 -1.30 -10.90 -10.43
N LEU A 152 -0.43 -11.90 -10.45
CA LEU A 152 -0.57 -13.15 -9.71
C LEU A 152 0.28 -13.07 -8.45
N ALA A 153 -0.21 -13.66 -7.36
CA ALA A 153 0.56 -13.85 -6.14
C ALA A 153 0.45 -15.28 -5.63
N SER A 154 1.47 -15.73 -4.93
CA SER A 154 1.49 -16.99 -4.20
C SER A 154 2.09 -16.72 -2.82
N GLY A 155 1.47 -17.26 -1.77
CA GLY A 155 1.81 -17.04 -0.38
C GLY A 155 1.95 -18.36 0.36
N HIS A 156 3.04 -18.53 1.08
CA HIS A 156 3.31 -19.73 1.87
C HIS A 156 3.69 -19.36 3.30
N ILE A 157 3.20 -20.14 4.25
CA ILE A 157 3.59 -20.09 5.66
C ILE A 157 4.19 -21.44 6.07
N SER A 158 5.21 -21.40 6.93
CA SER A 158 5.86 -22.58 7.48
C SER A 158 6.58 -22.23 8.77
N GLY A 159 7.02 -23.23 9.54
CA GLY A 159 7.89 -23.00 10.69
C GLY A 159 7.63 -23.98 11.83
N LYS A 160 7.66 -23.43 13.06
CA LYS A 160 7.37 -24.14 14.30
C LYS A 160 6.34 -23.33 15.08
N ASN A 161 5.21 -23.96 15.42
CA ASN A 161 4.10 -23.32 16.13
C ASN A 161 3.61 -22.05 15.40
N GLU A 162 3.72 -22.04 14.08
CA GLU A 162 3.31 -20.94 13.20
C GLU A 162 1.83 -20.60 13.34
N THR A 163 1.44 -19.42 12.86
CA THR A 163 0.02 -19.07 12.79
C THR A 163 -0.72 -20.08 11.92
N ARG A 164 -2.01 -20.32 12.22
CA ARG A 164 -2.88 -21.12 11.36
C ARG A 164 -2.80 -20.64 9.90
N HIS A 165 -2.83 -21.59 8.97
CA HIS A 165 -2.79 -21.39 7.54
C HIS A 165 -4.13 -20.80 7.06
N LEU A 166 -4.29 -19.50 7.29
CA LEU A 166 -5.42 -18.71 6.80
C LEU A 166 -5.06 -18.15 5.42
N ALA A 167 -6.06 -17.89 4.60
CA ALA A 167 -5.94 -17.42 3.22
C ALA A 167 -5.03 -16.19 3.01
N ASN A 168 -4.94 -15.30 4.01
CA ASN A 168 -4.06 -14.14 3.95
C ASN A 168 -2.57 -14.47 4.18
N PHE A 169 -2.26 -15.64 4.75
CA PHE A 169 -0.90 -16.15 4.94
C PHE A 169 -0.55 -17.23 3.92
N GLU A 170 -1.50 -18.09 3.56
CA GLU A 170 -1.33 -19.21 2.62
C GLU A 170 -2.35 -19.17 1.50
N ASN A 171 -1.87 -19.12 0.26
CA ASN A 171 -2.67 -19.21 -0.95
C ASN A 171 -1.75 -19.67 -2.08
N ASP A 172 -2.06 -20.83 -2.68
CA ASP A 172 -1.19 -21.45 -3.68
C ASP A 172 -1.01 -20.54 -4.91
N LEU A 173 -2.10 -19.94 -5.41
CA LEU A 173 -2.05 -18.97 -6.50
C LEU A 173 -3.32 -18.11 -6.55
N VAL A 174 -3.20 -16.81 -6.32
CA VAL A 174 -4.31 -15.83 -6.37
C VAL A 174 -4.11 -14.83 -7.50
N VAL A 175 -5.22 -14.44 -8.15
CA VAL A 175 -5.27 -13.21 -8.94
C VAL A 175 -5.30 -12.03 -7.97
N GLN A 176 -4.13 -11.48 -7.64
CA GLN A 176 -3.98 -10.37 -6.71
C GLN A 176 -4.58 -9.08 -7.27
N GLN A 177 -4.35 -8.82 -8.56
CA GLN A 177 -4.94 -7.69 -9.29
C GLN A 177 -5.28 -8.10 -10.73
N LEU A 178 -6.40 -7.62 -11.24
CA LEU A 178 -6.78 -7.71 -12.64
C LEU A 178 -7.76 -6.60 -12.96
N PHE A 179 -7.31 -5.56 -13.66
CA PHE A 179 -8.14 -4.41 -13.97
C PHE A 179 -7.84 -3.81 -15.35
N ALA A 180 -8.85 -3.17 -15.91
CA ALA A 180 -8.74 -2.29 -17.06
C ALA A 180 -8.83 -0.83 -16.60
N GLU A 181 -8.09 0.05 -17.27
CA GLU A 181 -8.08 1.47 -16.94
C GLU A 181 -8.09 2.33 -18.20
N VAL A 182 -8.91 3.39 -18.17
CA VAL A 182 -8.99 4.40 -19.22
C VAL A 182 -8.70 5.77 -18.63
N ARG A 183 -7.87 6.56 -19.32
CA ARG A 183 -7.56 7.94 -19.00
C ARG A 183 -8.05 8.88 -20.09
N ALA A 184 -8.54 10.04 -19.68
CA ALA A 184 -8.98 11.11 -20.57
C ALA A 184 -8.63 12.48 -19.98
N PRO A 185 -8.43 13.52 -20.81
CA PRO A 185 -8.31 14.88 -20.32
C PRO A 185 -9.67 15.35 -19.74
N VAL A 186 -9.64 16.13 -18.66
CA VAL A 186 -10.82 16.78 -18.07
C VAL A 186 -10.48 18.23 -17.72
N ALA A 187 -10.94 19.17 -18.56
CA ALA A 187 -10.47 20.55 -18.53
C ALA A 187 -8.92 20.62 -18.54
N SER A 188 -8.29 21.24 -17.53
CA SER A 188 -6.83 21.29 -17.37
C SER A 188 -6.24 20.11 -16.59
N GLY A 189 -7.03 19.06 -16.32
CA GLY A 189 -6.68 17.89 -15.53
C GLY A 189 -6.78 16.59 -16.30
N VAL A 190 -6.66 15.47 -15.59
CA VAL A 190 -6.77 14.11 -16.15
C VAL A 190 -7.75 13.30 -15.30
N ALA A 191 -8.73 12.68 -15.97
CA ALA A 191 -9.62 11.70 -15.38
C ALA A 191 -9.10 10.28 -15.66
N ARG A 192 -9.37 9.37 -14.74
CA ARG A 192 -9.02 7.96 -14.79
C ARG A 192 -10.20 7.13 -14.27
N VAL A 193 -10.63 6.15 -15.05
CA VAL A 193 -11.60 5.14 -14.63
C VAL A 193 -10.89 3.80 -14.60
N THR A 194 -10.90 3.13 -13.45
CA THR A 194 -10.29 1.81 -13.23
C THR A 194 -11.38 0.84 -12.82
N VAL A 195 -11.52 -0.27 -13.55
CA VAL A 195 -12.54 -1.30 -13.31
C VAL A 195 -11.88 -2.67 -13.21
N GLY A 196 -12.20 -3.41 -12.14
CA GLY A 196 -11.71 -4.76 -11.88
C GLY A 196 -11.18 -4.92 -10.46
N ARG A 197 -10.42 -6.00 -10.24
CA ARG A 197 -9.76 -6.33 -8.98
C ARG A 197 -8.48 -5.49 -8.84
N GLN A 198 -8.40 -4.66 -7.82
CA GLN A 198 -7.30 -3.72 -7.62
C GLN A 198 -6.94 -3.56 -6.14
N GLU A 199 -5.67 -3.30 -5.84
CA GLU A 199 -5.31 -2.79 -4.51
C GLU A 199 -5.72 -1.32 -4.39
N PHE A 200 -6.14 -0.91 -3.19
CA PHE A 200 -6.68 0.44 -2.97
C PHE A 200 -5.91 1.22 -1.90
N PHE A 201 -5.65 2.50 -2.20
CA PHE A 201 -4.97 3.43 -1.29
C PHE A 201 -5.44 4.87 -1.52
N ASP A 202 -6.58 5.25 -0.94
CA ASP A 202 -6.94 6.65 -0.68
C ASP A 202 -7.34 6.77 0.79
N GLY A 203 -6.63 7.59 1.56
CA GLY A 203 -6.88 7.76 2.99
C GLY A 203 -5.62 7.66 3.85
N PRO A 204 -5.73 8.04 5.13
CA PRO A 204 -4.69 7.75 6.11
C PRO A 204 -4.56 6.24 6.30
N ARG A 205 -3.31 5.77 6.47
CA ARG A 205 -3.00 4.34 6.75
C ARG A 205 -3.72 3.78 7.97
N PHE A 206 -4.19 4.68 8.84
CA PHE A 206 -5.01 4.40 10.01
C PHE A 206 -6.35 3.72 9.69
N ILE A 207 -6.88 3.86 8.46
CA ILE A 207 -8.13 3.20 8.03
C ILE A 207 -8.05 2.47 6.69
N ILE A 208 -7.12 2.84 5.79
CA ILE A 208 -7.00 2.23 4.46
C ILE A 208 -5.55 1.83 4.17
N SER A 209 -5.37 0.56 3.81
CA SER A 209 -4.11 -0.05 3.44
C SER A 209 -4.40 -1.39 2.76
N PRO A 210 -3.58 -1.83 1.79
CA PRO A 210 -3.65 -3.19 1.24
C PRO A 210 -3.19 -4.27 2.24
N ARG A 211 -2.88 -3.90 3.50
CA ARG A 211 -2.39 -4.79 4.57
C ARG A 211 -1.17 -5.61 4.14
N ASP A 212 -0.03 -4.96 3.97
CA ASP A 212 1.18 -5.63 3.47
C ASP A 212 1.85 -6.63 4.43
N ASN A 213 1.46 -6.73 5.71
CA ASN A 213 2.18 -7.61 6.67
C ASN A 213 1.97 -9.12 6.42
N PRO A 214 0.73 -9.63 6.21
CA PRO A 214 0.51 -10.99 5.68
C PRO A 214 1.11 -11.17 4.27
N ASN A 215 1.08 -12.40 3.76
CA ASN A 215 1.50 -12.67 2.39
C ASN A 215 0.51 -12.05 1.40
N ILE A 216 -0.75 -12.46 1.43
CA ILE A 216 -1.76 -11.99 0.48
C ILE A 216 -2.30 -10.65 0.95
N ARG A 217 -2.26 -9.67 0.05
CA ARG A 217 -2.77 -8.33 0.30
C ARG A 217 -4.26 -8.27 0.02
N VAL A 218 -4.94 -7.33 0.67
CA VAL A 218 -6.35 -7.07 0.40
C VAL A 218 -6.49 -6.44 -0.98
N SER A 219 -7.26 -7.11 -1.85
CA SER A 219 -7.69 -6.60 -3.14
C SER A 219 -9.19 -6.33 -3.14
N MET A 220 -9.59 -5.33 -3.91
CA MET A 220 -10.94 -4.79 -4.00
C MET A 220 -11.47 -4.98 -5.42
N ASN A 221 -12.65 -5.57 -5.57
CA ASN A 221 -13.34 -5.75 -6.84
C ASN A 221 -14.34 -4.61 -7.02
N GLY A 222 -14.29 -3.91 -8.16
CA GLY A 222 -15.26 -2.87 -8.46
C GLY A 222 -14.71 -1.79 -9.37
N ALA A 223 -15.17 -0.56 -9.16
CA ALA A 223 -14.85 0.58 -10.01
C ALA A 223 -14.38 1.78 -9.19
N ARG A 224 -13.42 2.52 -9.75
CA ARG A 224 -12.90 3.77 -9.21
C ARG A 224 -12.80 4.82 -10.31
N LEU A 225 -13.30 6.00 -10.00
CA LEU A 225 -13.07 7.22 -10.75
C LEU A 225 -12.05 8.06 -9.98
N SER A 226 -11.02 8.56 -10.65
CA SER A 226 -10.09 9.54 -10.10
C SER A 226 -9.90 10.70 -11.06
N MET A 227 -9.86 11.92 -10.55
CA MET A 227 -9.62 13.13 -11.32
C MET A 227 -8.54 13.96 -10.64
N ASP A 228 -7.52 14.32 -11.42
CA ASP A 228 -6.34 15.02 -10.93
C ASP A 228 -6.19 16.36 -11.65
N TRP A 229 -6.17 17.45 -10.88
CA TRP A 229 -5.74 18.78 -11.30
C TRP A 229 -4.47 19.18 -10.54
N LYS A 230 -3.87 20.34 -10.83
CA LYS A 230 -2.60 20.76 -10.19
C LYS A 230 -2.67 20.88 -8.66
N ARG A 231 -3.82 21.31 -8.13
CA ARG A 231 -4.03 21.63 -6.71
C ARG A 231 -5.13 20.83 -6.03
N PHE A 232 -5.88 20.04 -6.78
CA PHE A 232 -7.00 19.29 -6.27
C PHE A 232 -7.04 17.93 -6.94
N ARG A 233 -7.34 16.91 -6.14
CA ARG A 233 -7.60 15.56 -6.59
C ARG A 233 -8.90 15.06 -5.96
N PHE A 234 -9.67 14.34 -6.74
CA PHE A 234 -10.91 13.70 -6.34
C PHE A 234 -10.89 12.22 -6.70
N SER A 235 -11.44 11.37 -5.85
CA SER A 235 -11.60 9.94 -6.09
C SER A 235 -12.97 9.49 -5.56
N ALA A 236 -13.67 8.66 -6.31
CA ALA A 236 -14.92 8.03 -5.90
C ALA A 236 -14.91 6.56 -6.33
N PHE A 237 -15.47 5.69 -5.51
CA PHE A 237 -15.35 4.25 -5.71
C PHE A 237 -16.50 3.44 -5.11
N TYR A 238 -16.69 2.25 -5.68
CA TYR A 238 -17.52 1.17 -5.16
C TYR A 238 -16.69 -0.10 -5.19
N PHE A 239 -16.55 -0.76 -4.04
CA PHE A 239 -15.75 -1.96 -3.89
C PHE A 239 -16.40 -3.04 -3.03
N GLU A 240 -16.14 -4.28 -3.43
CA GLU A 240 -16.33 -5.50 -2.67
C GLU A 240 -14.97 -6.18 -2.53
N PRO A 241 -14.48 -6.45 -1.31
CA PRO A 241 -13.20 -7.15 -1.15
C PRO A 241 -13.24 -8.53 -1.78
N THR A 242 -12.09 -8.99 -2.25
CA THR A 242 -11.91 -10.38 -2.68
C THR A 242 -12.10 -11.31 -1.47
N ASP A 243 -12.85 -12.39 -1.67
CA ASP A 243 -12.96 -13.47 -0.69
C ASP A 243 -11.80 -14.46 -0.94
N PRO A 244 -10.77 -14.48 -0.07
CA PRO A 244 -9.55 -15.18 -0.38
C PRO A 244 -9.70 -16.69 -0.13
N GLY A 245 -9.27 -17.49 -1.10
CA GLY A 245 -9.14 -18.94 -0.96
C GLY A 245 -7.75 -19.34 -0.44
N ASN A 246 -7.50 -20.64 -0.34
CA ASN A 246 -6.17 -21.17 -0.03
C ASN A 246 -5.55 -21.90 -1.23
N GLY A 247 -6.33 -22.23 -2.26
CA GLY A 247 -5.91 -23.08 -3.36
C GLY A 247 -5.43 -22.30 -4.60
N PHE A 248 -5.59 -22.94 -5.76
CA PHE A 248 -5.24 -22.36 -7.07
C PHE A 248 -6.44 -21.65 -7.67
N LEU A 249 -6.39 -20.32 -7.72
CA LEU A 249 -7.35 -19.45 -8.39
C LEU A 249 -8.80 -19.66 -7.90
N ASP A 250 -8.97 -19.96 -6.61
CA ASP A 250 -10.26 -20.21 -5.95
C ASP A 250 -10.85 -18.97 -5.26
N ASP A 251 -10.23 -17.80 -5.43
CA ASP A 251 -10.64 -16.56 -4.77
C ASP A 251 -11.92 -15.94 -5.36
N GLY A 252 -12.95 -15.82 -4.52
CA GLY A 252 -14.24 -15.25 -4.86
C GLY A 252 -14.26 -13.72 -4.95
N ILE A 253 -15.36 -13.18 -5.45
CA ILE A 253 -15.67 -11.75 -5.42
C ILE A 253 -16.67 -11.53 -4.28
N GLY A 254 -16.30 -10.68 -3.32
CA GLY A 254 -17.16 -10.32 -2.19
C GLY A 254 -17.06 -11.33 -1.04
N ASN A 255 -16.70 -10.83 0.13
CA ASN A 255 -16.61 -11.59 1.39
C ASN A 255 -17.74 -11.22 2.38
N GLY A 256 -18.83 -10.63 1.87
CA GLY A 256 -19.89 -10.06 2.70
C GLY A 256 -19.62 -8.65 3.21
N GLU A 257 -18.49 -8.04 2.83
CA GLU A 257 -18.18 -6.63 3.07
C GLU A 257 -18.37 -5.78 1.79
N THR A 258 -18.74 -4.51 1.96
CA THR A 258 -18.74 -3.50 0.89
C THR A 258 -18.07 -2.22 1.39
N LEU A 259 -17.28 -1.58 0.53
CA LEU A 259 -16.66 -0.29 0.80
C LEU A 259 -16.95 0.68 -0.35
N THR A 260 -17.68 1.75 -0.06
CA THR A 260 -18.01 2.79 -1.04
C THR A 260 -17.64 4.15 -0.49
N GLY A 261 -17.34 5.11 -1.35
CA GLY A 261 -17.11 6.46 -0.86
C GLY A 261 -16.39 7.39 -1.81
N ALA A 262 -15.95 8.51 -1.23
CA ALA A 262 -15.27 9.58 -1.92
C ALA A 262 -14.12 10.15 -1.07
N TYR A 263 -13.07 10.59 -1.77
CA TYR A 263 -11.86 11.16 -1.21
C TYR A 263 -11.48 12.42 -1.98
N GLY A 264 -11.25 13.51 -1.26
CA GLY A 264 -10.65 14.73 -1.80
C GLY A 264 -9.22 14.90 -1.29
N SER A 265 -8.37 15.53 -2.09
CA SER A 265 -7.04 15.97 -1.64
C SER A 265 -6.73 17.34 -2.21
N PHE A 266 -6.41 18.29 -1.33
CA PHE A 266 -6.08 19.66 -1.67
C PHE A 266 -4.62 19.95 -1.37
N LEU A 267 -3.87 20.44 -2.36
CA LEU A 267 -2.54 20.98 -2.14
C LEU A 267 -2.67 22.40 -1.58
N LEU A 268 -2.48 22.57 -0.27
CA LEU A 268 -2.61 23.87 0.39
C LEU A 268 -1.40 24.78 0.14
N THR A 269 -0.19 24.22 0.17
CA THR A 269 1.07 24.97 -0.01
C THR A 269 2.14 24.13 -0.69
N GLY A 270 3.11 24.78 -1.36
CA GLY A 270 4.26 24.11 -1.98
C GLY A 270 4.07 23.76 -3.46
N GLU A 271 3.19 24.50 -4.16
CA GLU A 271 3.18 24.50 -5.61
C GLU A 271 4.48 25.12 -6.14
N GLY A 272 5.19 24.43 -7.02
CA GLY A 272 6.44 24.91 -7.63
C GLY A 272 7.71 24.79 -6.77
N ASP A 273 7.61 24.74 -5.43
CA ASP A 273 8.78 24.69 -4.52
C ASP A 273 8.80 23.41 -3.65
N ALA A 274 8.99 22.26 -4.30
CA ALA A 274 9.06 20.96 -3.62
C ALA A 274 10.18 20.88 -2.57
N GLY A 275 11.19 21.75 -2.64
CA GLY A 275 12.31 21.81 -1.70
C GLY A 275 11.91 22.31 -0.31
N LYS A 276 10.81 23.08 -0.18
CA LYS A 276 10.31 23.62 1.10
C LYS A 276 9.28 22.74 1.80
N GLY A 277 8.87 21.65 1.14
CA GLY A 277 7.80 20.77 1.60
C GLY A 277 6.44 21.13 1.00
N ARG A 278 5.47 20.23 1.14
CA ARG A 278 4.09 20.39 0.67
C ARG A 278 3.14 20.04 1.79
N ILE A 279 2.02 20.74 1.87
CA ILE A 279 0.96 20.48 2.85
C ILE A 279 -0.32 20.14 2.09
N PHE A 280 -0.96 19.07 2.52
CA PHE A 280 -2.17 18.52 1.94
C PHE A 280 -3.29 18.47 2.97
N PHE A 281 -4.50 18.75 2.54
CA PHE A 281 -5.71 18.54 3.31
C PHE A 281 -6.66 17.64 2.55
N ASP A 282 -7.05 16.54 3.17
CA ASP A 282 -7.74 15.44 2.52
C ASP A 282 -9.02 15.08 3.27
N PRO A 283 -10.18 15.69 2.91
CA PRO A 283 -11.48 15.27 3.44
C PRO A 283 -11.95 13.99 2.76
N PHE A 284 -12.64 13.13 3.51
CA PHE A 284 -13.15 11.86 2.99
C PHE A 284 -14.44 11.40 3.67
N TYR A 285 -15.20 10.59 2.93
CA TYR A 285 -16.38 9.89 3.40
C TYR A 285 -16.36 8.46 2.87
N TYR A 286 -16.46 7.48 3.77
CA TYR A 286 -16.57 6.06 3.43
C TYR A 286 -17.79 5.43 4.11
N ASN A 287 -18.59 4.75 3.31
CA ASN A 287 -19.60 3.83 3.79
C ASN A 287 -19.03 2.41 3.76
N PHE A 288 -19.07 1.74 4.90
CA PHE A 288 -18.64 0.35 5.06
C PHE A 288 -19.81 -0.48 5.55
N GLU A 289 -20.04 -1.63 4.93
CA GLU A 289 -20.95 -2.65 5.43
C GLU A 289 -20.22 -3.98 5.57
N ASP A 290 -20.59 -4.75 6.60
CA ASP A 290 -20.21 -6.13 6.85
C ASP A 290 -21.47 -6.88 7.29
N THR A 291 -21.81 -7.96 6.61
CA THR A 291 -23.07 -8.69 6.85
C THR A 291 -23.07 -9.49 8.16
N ASP A 292 -21.92 -9.94 8.66
CA ASP A 292 -21.78 -10.68 9.92
C ASP A 292 -20.47 -10.34 10.66
N ARG A 293 -20.34 -9.10 11.09
CA ARG A 293 -19.18 -8.67 11.88
C ARG A 293 -19.24 -9.26 13.28
N LYS A 294 -18.09 -9.76 13.76
CA LYS A 294 -17.88 -10.16 15.16
C LYS A 294 -16.97 -9.18 15.88
N LEU A 295 -17.40 -8.68 17.03
CA LEU A 295 -16.60 -7.83 17.90
C LEU A 295 -16.95 -8.05 19.37
N GLY A 296 -16.01 -8.62 20.13
CA GLY A 296 -16.29 -9.06 21.50
C GLY A 296 -17.39 -10.14 21.50
N PRO A 297 -18.44 -10.02 22.33
CA PRO A 297 -19.53 -10.98 22.39
C PRO A 297 -20.66 -10.71 21.38
N ILE A 298 -20.58 -9.63 20.59
CA ILE A 298 -21.63 -9.22 19.65
C ILE A 298 -21.29 -9.72 18.24
N SER A 299 -22.29 -10.26 17.55
CA SER A 299 -22.25 -10.63 16.12
C SER A 299 -23.43 -9.99 15.38
N GLY A 300 -23.23 -9.64 14.12
CA GLY A 300 -24.30 -9.25 13.20
C GLY A 300 -23.88 -8.13 12.25
N LYS A 301 -24.84 -7.64 11.45
CA LYS A 301 -24.59 -6.61 10.45
C LYS A 301 -23.95 -5.36 11.07
N ASP A 302 -22.82 -4.93 10.52
CA ASP A 302 -22.17 -3.66 10.82
C ASP A 302 -22.27 -2.73 9.60
N ARG A 303 -22.84 -1.54 9.80
CA ARG A 303 -22.89 -0.47 8.80
C ARG A 303 -22.31 0.79 9.42
N ARG A 304 -21.23 1.29 8.84
CA ARG A 304 -20.49 2.47 9.29
C ARG A 304 -20.54 3.56 8.24
N GLU A 305 -21.05 4.72 8.63
CA GLU A 305 -20.84 5.98 7.92
C GLU A 305 -19.61 6.65 8.53
N THR A 306 -18.50 6.67 7.78
CA THR A 306 -17.20 7.17 8.25
C THR A 306 -16.90 8.51 7.60
N TYR A 307 -16.80 9.56 8.40
CA TYR A 307 -16.43 10.90 7.97
C TYR A 307 -15.06 11.23 8.54
N GLY A 308 -14.18 11.82 7.75
CA GLY A 308 -12.89 12.23 8.29
C GLY A 308 -12.16 13.24 7.44
N ALA A 309 -11.08 13.75 8.01
CA ALA A 309 -10.16 14.63 7.33
C ALA A 309 -8.74 14.31 7.78
N ARG A 310 -7.79 14.42 6.84
CA ARG A 310 -6.37 14.25 7.08
C ARG A 310 -5.61 15.51 6.68
N LEU A 311 -4.79 16.05 7.58
CA LEU A 311 -3.87 17.15 7.32
C LEU A 311 -2.45 16.60 7.41
N TRP A 312 -1.70 16.63 6.32
CA TRP A 312 -0.39 15.97 6.27
C TRP A 312 0.59 16.64 5.33
N GLY A 313 1.88 16.33 5.50
CA GLY A 313 2.93 16.82 4.64
C GLY A 313 4.17 17.26 5.42
N SER A 314 4.85 18.27 4.91
CA SER A 314 6.05 18.82 5.52
C SER A 314 6.22 20.30 5.26
N ARG A 315 6.93 20.97 6.17
CA ARG A 315 7.38 22.36 6.04
C ARG A 315 8.74 22.51 6.70
N GLY A 316 9.76 22.80 5.90
CA GLY A 316 11.15 22.82 6.38
C GLY A 316 11.55 21.48 7.01
N ASN A 317 11.97 21.51 8.28
CA ASN A 317 12.38 20.31 9.01
C ASN A 317 11.23 19.58 9.73
N LEU A 318 10.02 20.13 9.71
CA LEU A 318 8.83 19.50 10.30
C LEU A 318 8.11 18.64 9.25
N SER A 319 7.77 17.42 9.62
CA SER A 319 6.81 16.58 8.90
C SER A 319 5.69 16.18 9.84
N PHE A 320 4.47 16.08 9.32
CA PHE A 320 3.29 15.70 10.10
C PHE A 320 2.26 14.94 9.26
N ASP A 321 1.44 14.13 9.92
CA ASP A 321 0.32 13.38 9.36
C ASP A 321 -0.74 13.20 10.44
N TRP A 322 -1.82 13.97 10.35
CA TRP A 322 -2.88 14.02 11.34
C TRP A 322 -4.21 13.66 10.71
N ALA A 323 -4.95 12.74 11.31
CA ALA A 323 -6.28 12.34 10.86
C ALA A 323 -7.28 12.39 12.02
N ALA A 324 -8.46 12.91 11.75
CA ALA A 324 -9.61 12.87 12.66
C ALA A 324 -10.78 12.20 11.95
N ILE A 325 -11.45 11.28 12.63
CA ILE A 325 -12.40 10.34 12.04
C ILE A 325 -13.60 10.18 12.97
N LYS A 326 -14.82 10.30 12.44
CA LYS A 326 -16.09 10.01 13.10
C LYS A 326 -16.78 8.86 12.38
N GLN A 327 -17.38 7.96 13.16
CA GLN A 327 -18.21 6.87 12.67
C GLN A 327 -19.58 6.92 13.31
N ASP A 328 -20.60 6.88 12.46
CA ASP A 328 -22.02 6.69 12.79
C ASP A 328 -22.54 5.41 12.11
N GLY A 329 -23.82 5.10 12.30
CA GLY A 329 -24.48 3.96 11.67
C GLY A 329 -25.04 2.97 12.68
N ARG A 330 -24.97 1.67 12.37
CA ARG A 330 -25.51 0.61 13.22
C ARG A 330 -24.65 -0.64 13.22
N PHE A 331 -24.46 -1.24 14.39
CA PHE A 331 -23.83 -2.55 14.55
C PHE A 331 -24.74 -3.46 15.37
N ALA A 332 -25.09 -4.63 14.83
CA ALA A 332 -26.01 -5.59 15.46
C ALA A 332 -27.30 -4.90 15.96
N GLY A 333 -27.89 -4.05 15.11
CA GLY A 333 -29.12 -3.28 15.42
C GLY A 333 -28.93 -2.04 16.30
N ARG A 334 -27.80 -1.90 17.01
CA ARG A 334 -27.52 -0.77 17.92
C ARG A 334 -26.87 0.39 17.20
N ARG A 335 -27.18 1.62 17.61
CA ARG A 335 -26.56 2.83 17.03
C ARG A 335 -25.06 2.87 17.33
N VAL A 336 -24.27 3.24 16.34
CA VAL A 336 -22.84 3.48 16.45
C VAL A 336 -22.57 4.95 16.76
N ASP A 337 -21.62 5.20 17.66
CA ASP A 337 -21.08 6.52 17.94
C ASP A 337 -19.61 6.38 18.33
N ALA A 338 -18.76 6.27 17.32
CA ALA A 338 -17.33 6.02 17.50
C ALA A 338 -16.51 7.10 16.82
N TRP A 339 -15.28 7.31 17.27
CA TRP A 339 -14.36 8.26 16.68
C TRP A 339 -12.91 7.87 16.96
N ALA A 340 -12.01 8.41 16.14
CA ALA A 340 -10.59 8.24 16.31
C ALA A 340 -9.82 9.49 15.87
N VAL A 341 -8.64 9.64 16.47
CA VAL A 341 -7.63 10.60 16.06
C VAL A 341 -6.31 9.85 15.92
N SER A 342 -5.59 10.08 14.83
CA SER A 342 -4.25 9.57 14.64
C SER A 342 -3.31 10.71 14.31
N THR A 343 -2.16 10.77 14.96
CA THR A 343 -1.17 11.82 14.74
C THR A 343 0.22 11.23 14.62
N ASN A 344 1.01 11.70 13.67
CA ASN A 344 2.43 11.41 13.58
C ASN A 344 3.16 12.69 13.19
N GLN A 345 4.18 13.08 13.94
CA GLN A 345 4.98 14.27 13.67
C GLN A 345 6.45 14.01 13.97
N SER A 346 7.32 14.63 13.18
CA SER A 346 8.76 14.58 13.40
C SER A 346 9.44 15.88 13.01
N LEU A 347 10.49 16.22 13.76
CA LEU A 347 11.36 17.36 13.54
C LEU A 347 12.78 16.87 13.23
N GLY A 348 13.34 17.30 12.11
CA GLY A 348 14.75 17.09 11.80
C GLY A 348 15.66 17.98 12.65
N LEU A 349 16.62 17.37 13.35
CA LEU A 349 17.54 18.03 14.29
C LEU A 349 18.76 18.68 13.61
N GLY A 350 18.78 18.75 12.27
CA GLY A 350 19.91 19.27 11.51
C GLY A 350 19.56 19.55 10.05
N LYS A 351 20.57 19.90 9.25
CA LYS A 351 20.43 20.14 7.82
C LYS A 351 20.54 18.83 7.04
N GLY A 352 19.79 18.74 5.94
CA GLY A 352 19.88 17.62 5.01
C GLY A 352 19.00 16.41 5.37
N LYS A 353 18.89 15.47 4.43
CA LYS A 353 17.95 14.34 4.51
C LYS A 353 18.37 13.23 5.48
N SER A 354 19.65 13.18 5.86
CA SER A 354 20.20 12.18 6.79
C SER A 354 20.19 12.64 8.25
N ALA A 355 19.77 13.88 8.52
CA ALA A 355 19.71 14.40 9.88
C ALA A 355 18.78 13.52 10.75
N PRO A 356 19.19 13.18 11.98
CA PRO A 356 18.30 12.51 12.91
C PRO A 356 17.00 13.29 13.09
N ARG A 357 15.89 12.57 13.21
CA ARG A 357 14.56 13.13 13.43
C ARG A 357 14.02 12.61 14.74
N LEU A 358 13.61 13.53 15.61
CA LEU A 358 12.83 13.23 16.81
C LEU A 358 11.37 13.45 16.47
N GLY A 359 10.51 12.52 16.87
CA GLY A 359 9.09 12.61 16.62
C GLY A 359 8.28 11.89 17.67
N PHE A 360 6.99 11.81 17.44
CA PHE A 360 6.09 10.94 18.19
C PHE A 360 4.83 10.69 17.38
N HIS A 361 4.12 9.62 17.72
CA HIS A 361 2.73 9.47 17.38
C HIS A 361 1.87 9.42 18.65
N ALA A 362 0.67 9.97 18.55
CA ALA A 362 -0.32 9.96 19.60
C ALA A 362 -1.68 9.66 18.96
N ASP A 363 -2.29 8.57 19.40
CA ASP A 363 -3.48 8.03 18.75
C ASP A 363 -4.55 7.74 19.79
N TYR A 364 -5.80 7.88 19.36
CA TYR A 364 -6.98 7.55 20.14
C TYR A 364 -8.00 6.88 19.23
N ALA A 365 -8.60 5.80 19.69
CA ALA A 365 -9.74 5.14 19.07
C ALA A 365 -10.74 4.77 20.17
N SER A 366 -11.97 5.24 20.02
CA SER A 366 -13.02 5.03 21.01
C SER A 366 -13.36 3.55 21.22
N GLY A 367 -13.90 3.25 22.40
CA GLY A 367 -14.31 1.92 22.86
C GLY A 367 -15.58 1.99 23.71
N GLY A 368 -16.15 0.84 24.06
CA GLY A 368 -17.37 0.72 24.85
C GLY A 368 -18.59 0.26 24.07
N GLY A 369 -19.61 -0.20 24.80
CA GLY A 369 -20.87 -0.66 24.23
C GLY A 369 -20.88 -2.12 23.79
N THR A 370 -19.74 -2.73 23.48
CA THR A 370 -19.60 -4.13 23.04
C THR A 370 -19.88 -5.16 24.13
N TYR A 371 -19.58 -4.83 25.38
CA TYR A 371 -19.86 -5.68 26.54
C TYR A 371 -21.04 -5.16 27.38
N ASP A 372 -21.65 -4.05 26.95
CA ASP A 372 -22.86 -3.51 27.54
C ASP A 372 -24.08 -4.13 26.84
N GLY A 373 -25.10 -4.58 27.59
CA GLY A 373 -26.31 -5.18 27.02
C GLY A 373 -27.27 -4.20 26.33
N ALA A 374 -27.02 -2.88 26.45
CA ALA A 374 -27.87 -1.84 25.90
C ALA A 374 -27.07 -0.57 25.53
N GLY A 375 -27.70 0.37 24.83
CA GLY A 375 -27.12 1.67 24.48
C GLY A 375 -26.40 1.68 23.13
N LYS A 376 -25.51 2.68 22.95
CA LYS A 376 -24.73 2.85 21.71
C LYS A 376 -23.50 1.94 21.70
N VAL A 377 -22.97 1.65 20.52
CA VAL A 377 -21.65 1.02 20.35
C VAL A 377 -20.63 2.13 20.11
N GLY A 378 -19.68 2.26 21.03
CA GLY A 378 -18.59 3.23 20.98
C GLY A 378 -17.30 2.69 20.35
N SER A 379 -17.21 1.39 20.09
CA SER A 379 -16.02 0.77 19.51
C SER A 379 -15.80 1.21 18.05
N PHE A 380 -14.62 1.79 17.80
CA PHE A 380 -14.17 2.19 16.48
C PHE A 380 -13.95 0.99 15.55
N ASN A 381 -14.24 1.16 14.26
CA ASN A 381 -13.94 0.19 13.22
C ASN A 381 -12.84 0.77 12.31
N PHE A 382 -11.64 0.18 12.38
CA PHE A 382 -10.48 0.63 11.61
C PHE A 382 -10.49 0.18 10.14
N LEU A 383 -11.60 -0.36 9.64
CA LEU A 383 -11.81 -0.77 8.24
C LEU A 383 -10.66 -1.67 7.74
N TYR A 384 -9.87 -1.19 6.78
CA TYR A 384 -8.73 -1.88 6.17
C TYR A 384 -7.40 -1.26 6.58
N ASN A 385 -7.23 -0.86 7.85
CA ASN A 385 -5.99 -0.24 8.32
C ASN A 385 -4.74 -1.08 8.05
N ALA A 386 -3.57 -0.45 8.13
CA ALA A 386 -2.32 -1.19 8.28
C ALA A 386 -2.30 -1.85 9.67
N THR A 387 -2.20 -3.17 9.74
CA THR A 387 -2.23 -3.89 11.03
C THR A 387 -1.00 -3.59 11.92
N VAL A 388 0.07 -3.04 11.34
CA VAL A 388 1.38 -2.79 11.98
C VAL A 388 1.61 -1.35 12.48
N ILE A 389 0.53 -0.59 12.69
CA ILE A 389 0.62 0.81 13.17
C ILE A 389 1.29 0.84 14.55
N PHE A 390 0.77 0.06 15.50
CA PHE A 390 1.21 0.09 16.90
C PHE A 390 2.28 -0.96 17.24
N SER A 391 2.27 -2.12 16.57
CA SER A 391 3.28 -3.16 16.72
C SER A 391 3.32 -4.07 15.48
N ASP A 392 4.48 -4.64 15.14
CA ASP A 392 4.63 -5.45 13.90
C ASP A 392 4.07 -6.88 14.01
N ASP A 393 3.76 -7.29 15.24
CA ASP A 393 3.13 -8.55 15.64
C ASP A 393 1.63 -8.41 15.97
N ASN A 394 1.03 -7.24 15.68
CA ASN A 394 -0.40 -6.94 15.82
C ASN A 394 -0.95 -7.04 17.27
N PHE A 395 -0.18 -6.71 18.29
CA PHE A 395 -0.63 -6.76 19.70
C PHE A 395 -1.64 -5.68 20.08
N VAL A 396 -1.60 -4.52 19.42
CA VAL A 396 -2.52 -3.42 19.72
C VAL A 396 -3.33 -3.10 18.47
N GLY A 397 -4.65 -2.99 18.62
CA GLY A 397 -5.57 -2.56 17.58
C GLY A 397 -6.17 -1.20 17.87
N ALA A 398 -6.64 -0.51 16.84
CA ALA A 398 -7.32 0.79 16.99
C ALA A 398 -8.78 0.61 17.45
N ILE A 399 -9.01 -0.09 18.56
CA ILE A 399 -10.33 -0.25 19.18
C ILE A 399 -10.13 -0.13 20.68
N ASN A 400 -10.90 0.74 21.34
CA ASN A 400 -10.75 1.01 22.77
C ASN A 400 -9.28 1.24 23.15
N THR A 401 -8.60 2.15 22.45
CA THR A 401 -7.15 2.35 22.60
C THR A 401 -6.79 3.83 22.60
N MET A 402 -5.92 4.23 23.52
CA MET A 402 -5.17 5.49 23.48
C MET A 402 -3.69 5.17 23.60
N GLY A 403 -2.83 5.88 22.87
CA GLY A 403 -1.41 5.63 22.86
C GLY A 403 -0.58 6.89 22.68
N PHE A 404 0.63 6.86 23.24
CA PHE A 404 1.67 7.85 22.99
C PHE A 404 3.00 7.13 22.79
N ALA A 405 3.71 7.49 21.72
CA ALA A 405 4.90 6.78 21.29
C ALA A 405 5.95 7.76 20.73
N PRO A 406 6.91 8.23 21.54
CA PRO A 406 8.09 8.92 21.05
C PRO A 406 8.89 8.06 20.09
N THR A 407 9.44 8.70 19.07
CA THR A 407 10.22 8.07 18.01
C THR A 407 11.51 8.83 17.77
N ILE A 408 12.56 8.09 17.44
CA ILE A 408 13.79 8.64 16.86
C ILE A 408 14.10 7.87 15.59
N SER A 409 14.46 8.59 14.53
CA SER A 409 14.91 7.97 13.28
C SER A 409 16.13 8.66 12.72
N PHE A 410 17.03 7.91 12.09
CA PHE A 410 18.22 8.44 11.47
C PHE A 410 18.67 7.53 10.33
N SER A 411 19.50 8.05 9.45
CA SER A 411 20.03 7.30 8.30
C SER A 411 21.56 7.30 8.36
N PRO A 412 22.18 6.25 8.93
CA PRO A 412 23.64 6.14 8.99
C PRO A 412 24.31 6.23 7.61
N THR A 413 23.61 5.72 6.59
CA THR A 413 24.00 5.85 5.18
C THR A 413 22.79 6.25 4.34
N ARG A 414 22.99 6.57 3.06
CA ARG A 414 21.87 6.83 2.13
C ARG A 414 20.98 5.59 1.86
N ARG A 415 21.43 4.41 2.27
CA ARG A 415 20.77 3.12 2.00
C ARG A 415 20.20 2.47 3.24
N LEU A 416 20.59 2.91 4.43
CA LEU A 416 20.17 2.35 5.70
C LEU A 416 19.38 3.39 6.49
N GLN A 417 18.15 3.06 6.86
CA GLN A 417 17.31 3.82 7.77
C GLN A 417 17.09 3.02 9.05
N VAL A 418 17.31 3.66 10.19
CA VAL A 418 17.08 3.07 11.51
C VAL A 418 16.05 3.92 12.24
N SER A 419 15.12 3.28 12.92
CA SER A 419 14.14 3.94 13.79
C SER A 419 13.93 3.17 15.07
N ALA A 420 13.81 3.88 16.18
CA ALA A 420 13.39 3.35 17.47
C ALA A 420 12.14 4.07 17.96
N GLU A 421 11.31 3.35 18.70
CA GLU A 421 10.04 3.83 19.24
C GLU A 421 9.82 3.21 20.63
N TRP A 422 9.22 3.98 21.54
CA TRP A 422 8.73 3.50 22.82
C TRP A 422 7.26 3.87 22.96
N GLY A 423 6.35 2.95 22.68
CA GLY A 423 4.91 3.17 22.79
C GLY A 423 4.36 2.77 24.15
N SER A 424 3.51 3.62 24.74
CA SER A 424 2.70 3.27 25.90
C SER A 424 1.22 3.33 25.51
N TYR A 425 0.46 2.29 25.87
CA TYR A 425 -0.91 2.08 25.41
C TYR A 425 -1.87 1.81 26.56
N TRP A 426 -3.06 2.38 26.46
CA TRP A 426 -4.15 2.22 27.42
C TRP A 426 -5.47 2.01 26.72
N ARG A 427 -6.46 1.47 27.43
CA ARG A 427 -7.86 1.46 27.00
C ARG A 427 -8.65 2.64 27.59
N PRO A 428 -9.36 3.44 26.78
CA PRO A 428 -10.20 4.53 27.28
C PRO A 428 -11.34 4.05 28.19
N ASN A 429 -12.03 2.98 27.79
CA ASN A 429 -13.16 2.39 28.51
C ASN A 429 -12.73 1.09 29.21
N GLU A 430 -12.90 1.03 30.54
CA GLU A 430 -12.52 -0.14 31.34
C GLU A 430 -13.51 -1.31 31.27
N ASN A 431 -14.77 -1.04 30.91
CA ASN A 431 -15.82 -2.05 30.75
C ASN A 431 -15.78 -2.73 29.38
N ASP A 432 -14.82 -2.37 28.54
CA ASP A 432 -14.58 -2.97 27.24
C ASP A 432 -13.19 -3.63 27.22
N ALA A 433 -13.02 -4.61 26.34
CA ALA A 433 -11.77 -5.36 26.22
C ALA A 433 -10.65 -4.50 25.64
N ALA A 434 -9.41 -4.95 25.84
CA ALA A 434 -8.30 -4.56 24.99
C ALA A 434 -8.33 -5.41 23.71
N TYR A 435 -7.94 -4.82 22.57
CA TYR A 435 -8.04 -5.45 21.26
C TYR A 435 -6.69 -5.52 20.55
N ARG A 436 -6.51 -6.60 19.78
CA ARG A 436 -5.38 -6.82 18.88
C ARG A 436 -5.58 -6.11 17.55
N GLY A 437 -4.51 -6.00 16.76
CA GLY A 437 -4.50 -5.37 15.43
C GLY A 437 -5.43 -6.01 14.40
N ASN A 438 -5.92 -7.23 14.66
CA ASN A 438 -6.93 -7.95 13.87
C ASN A 438 -8.35 -7.86 14.46
N ALA A 439 -8.62 -6.89 15.34
CA ALA A 439 -9.89 -6.67 16.05
C ALA A 439 -10.32 -7.80 17.00
N GLN A 440 -9.47 -8.80 17.26
CA GLN A 440 -9.78 -9.81 18.27
C GLN A 440 -9.53 -9.28 19.68
N ALA A 441 -10.51 -9.45 20.57
CA ALA A 441 -10.36 -9.11 21.98
C ALA A 441 -9.31 -10.00 22.66
N TYR A 442 -8.58 -9.43 23.61
CA TYR A 442 -7.87 -10.20 24.63
C TYR A 442 -8.88 -10.66 25.67
N ALA A 443 -9.17 -11.96 25.67
CA ALA A 443 -10.17 -12.56 26.54
C ALA A 443 -9.89 -12.26 28.02
N GLY A 444 -10.94 -11.92 28.77
CA GLY A 444 -10.86 -11.63 30.20
C GLY A 444 -10.43 -10.21 30.54
N THR A 445 -9.88 -9.44 29.60
CA THR A 445 -9.49 -8.04 29.89
C THR A 445 -10.68 -7.16 30.25
N GLN A 446 -11.86 -7.40 29.69
CA GLN A 446 -13.10 -6.70 30.06
C GLN A 446 -13.54 -6.94 31.52
N ASN A 447 -13.02 -7.98 32.18
CA ASN A 447 -13.42 -8.38 33.54
C ASN A 447 -12.45 -7.88 34.63
N VAL A 448 -11.42 -7.11 34.27
CA VAL A 448 -10.42 -6.63 35.23
C VAL A 448 -10.40 -5.11 35.26
N ALA A 449 -10.07 -4.50 36.40
CA ALA A 449 -9.96 -3.04 36.51
C ALA A 449 -8.67 -2.49 35.87
N GLY A 450 -8.68 -1.21 35.49
CA GLY A 450 -7.52 -0.44 35.06
C GLY A 450 -7.48 -0.18 33.56
N LYS A 451 -6.57 0.73 33.15
CA LYS A 451 -6.46 1.19 31.75
C LYS A 451 -5.18 0.79 31.04
N HIS A 452 -4.07 0.61 31.77
CA HIS A 452 -2.76 0.37 31.15
C HIS A 452 -2.70 -1.01 30.49
N VAL A 453 -2.60 -1.03 29.15
CA VAL A 453 -2.63 -2.24 28.32
C VAL A 453 -1.24 -2.78 28.11
N ALA A 454 -0.29 -1.97 27.61
CA ALA A 454 1.08 -2.42 27.33
C ALA A 454 2.05 -1.24 27.14
N ASN A 455 3.34 -1.51 27.35
CA ASN A 455 4.43 -0.75 26.75
C ASN A 455 5.07 -1.58 25.63
N ILE A 456 5.48 -0.94 24.53
CA ILE A 456 6.11 -1.62 23.40
C ILE A 456 7.35 -0.84 22.97
N ALA A 457 8.53 -1.45 23.16
CA ALA A 457 9.77 -0.93 22.61
C ALA A 457 10.01 -1.54 21.23
N ARG A 458 10.32 -0.70 20.23
CA ARG A 458 10.52 -1.15 18.85
C ARG A 458 11.83 -0.62 18.30
N LEU A 459 12.54 -1.46 17.55
CA LEU A 459 13.70 -1.09 16.76
C LEU A 459 13.51 -1.63 15.35
N LYS A 460 13.69 -0.79 14.33
CA LYS A 460 13.62 -1.17 12.92
C LYS A 460 14.83 -0.68 12.16
N ALA A 461 15.33 -1.52 11.26
CA ALA A 461 16.37 -1.19 10.31
C ALA A 461 15.90 -1.60 8.90
N ASN A 462 15.85 -0.65 7.98
CA ASN A 462 15.53 -0.89 6.57
C ASN A 462 16.77 -0.57 5.72
N TRP A 463 17.27 -1.57 4.98
CA TRP A 463 18.48 -1.47 4.20
C TRP A 463 18.23 -1.78 2.72
N SER A 464 18.21 -0.74 1.89
CA SER A 464 18.10 -0.87 0.43
C SER A 464 19.48 -1.04 -0.18
N LEU A 465 19.95 -2.28 -0.33
CA LEU A 465 21.26 -2.61 -0.90
C LEU A 465 21.41 -2.02 -2.31
N ASN A 466 20.37 -2.20 -3.12
CA ASN A 466 20.19 -1.59 -4.44
C ASN A 466 18.68 -1.48 -4.75
N PRO A 467 18.25 -0.96 -5.92
CA PRO A 467 16.82 -0.85 -6.24
C PRO A 467 16.04 -2.18 -6.23
N HIS A 468 16.71 -3.31 -6.40
CA HIS A 468 16.16 -4.67 -6.55
C HIS A 468 16.25 -5.53 -5.29
N VAL A 469 17.11 -5.17 -4.33
CA VAL A 469 17.37 -5.96 -3.12
C VAL A 469 17.24 -5.08 -1.89
N ALA A 470 16.32 -5.43 -1.01
CA ALA A 470 16.12 -4.80 0.28
C ALA A 470 16.13 -5.82 1.42
N LEU A 471 16.71 -5.43 2.54
CA LEU A 471 16.69 -6.15 3.80
C LEU A 471 15.98 -5.31 4.84
N ALA A 472 15.19 -5.94 5.70
CA ALA A 472 14.64 -5.30 6.88
C ALA A 472 14.83 -6.18 8.12
N GLY A 473 15.09 -5.54 9.25
CA GLY A 473 15.13 -6.16 10.56
C GLY A 473 14.25 -5.37 11.52
N MET A 474 13.49 -6.07 12.36
CA MET A 474 12.63 -5.46 13.36
C MET A 474 12.65 -6.26 14.66
N VAL A 475 12.67 -5.56 15.78
CA VAL A 475 12.58 -6.12 17.14
C VAL A 475 11.48 -5.36 17.86
N ASN A 476 10.52 -6.09 18.45
CA ASN A 476 9.51 -5.55 19.34
C ASN A 476 9.60 -6.26 20.68
N TYR A 477 9.69 -5.51 21.76
CA TYR A 477 9.52 -6.03 23.12
C TYR A 477 8.23 -5.45 23.68
N ALA A 478 7.22 -6.31 23.87
CA ALA A 478 5.96 -5.97 24.48
C ALA A 478 5.98 -6.33 25.97
N ASP A 479 5.92 -5.30 26.81
CA ASP A 479 5.72 -5.40 28.25
C ASP A 479 4.22 -5.29 28.56
N ALA A 480 3.64 -6.38 29.07
CA ALA A 480 2.23 -6.44 29.41
C ALA A 480 1.90 -5.45 30.53
N GLY A 481 0.94 -4.58 30.28
CA GLY A 481 0.43 -3.65 31.26
C GLY A 481 -0.47 -4.34 32.30
N LYS A 482 -0.97 -3.55 33.26
CA LYS A 482 -1.80 -4.06 34.37
C LYS A 482 -3.02 -4.81 33.89
N VAL A 483 -3.67 -4.36 32.82
CA VAL A 483 -4.88 -4.99 32.25
C VAL A 483 -4.55 -6.38 31.70
N LEU A 484 -3.51 -6.49 30.88
CA LEU A 484 -3.08 -7.75 30.30
C LEU A 484 -2.60 -8.74 31.38
N ARG A 485 -1.75 -8.29 32.32
CA ARG A 485 -1.25 -9.14 33.42
C ARG A 485 -2.37 -9.69 34.31
N ARG A 486 -3.36 -8.86 34.66
CA ARG A 486 -4.52 -9.30 35.45
C ARG A 486 -5.40 -10.32 34.72
N ALA A 487 -5.41 -10.29 33.39
CA ALA A 487 -6.09 -11.27 32.56
C ALA A 487 -5.22 -12.50 32.22
N GLY A 488 -4.03 -12.63 32.80
CA GLY A 488 -3.15 -13.80 32.64
C GLY A 488 -2.18 -13.72 31.45
N TYR A 489 -2.08 -12.58 30.77
CA TYR A 489 -1.10 -12.36 29.70
C TYR A 489 0.25 -11.90 30.25
N GLY A 490 1.32 -12.16 29.50
CA GLY A 490 2.69 -11.81 29.85
C GLY A 490 3.45 -11.11 28.73
N ASP A 491 4.75 -11.04 28.89
CA ASP A 491 5.62 -10.27 28.00
C ASP A 491 6.06 -11.09 26.79
N ASN A 492 6.32 -10.42 25.66
CA ASN A 492 6.80 -11.06 24.45
C ASN A 492 7.95 -10.30 23.79
N LEU A 493 9.00 -11.03 23.43
CA LEU A 493 10.00 -10.57 22.48
C LEU A 493 9.65 -11.13 21.10
N PHE A 494 9.49 -10.23 20.13
CA PHE A 494 9.31 -10.54 18.73
C PHE A 494 10.49 -10.02 17.92
N VAL A 495 11.09 -10.87 17.10
CA VAL A 495 12.17 -10.51 16.18
C VAL A 495 11.77 -10.95 14.78
N LYS A 496 11.88 -10.10 13.78
CA LYS A 496 11.60 -10.45 12.38
C LYS A 496 12.68 -9.90 11.47
N THR A 497 13.15 -10.73 10.55
CA THR A 497 14.00 -10.33 9.43
C THR A 497 13.23 -10.56 8.13
N MET A 498 13.54 -9.76 7.12
CA MET A 498 12.87 -9.82 5.82
C MET A 498 13.85 -9.52 4.71
N LEU A 499 13.79 -10.33 3.65
CA LEU A 499 14.45 -10.12 2.37
C LEU A 499 13.38 -9.85 1.32
N THR A 500 13.61 -8.83 0.51
CA THR A 500 12.79 -8.50 -0.66
C THR A 500 13.69 -8.43 -1.88
N LEU A 501 13.37 -9.28 -2.87
CA LEU A 501 13.94 -9.25 -4.20
C LEU A 501 12.85 -8.78 -5.16
N ARG A 502 13.15 -7.80 -6.00
CA ARG A 502 12.18 -7.28 -6.96
C ARG A 502 12.85 -6.89 -8.26
N PHE A 503 12.08 -6.97 -9.33
CA PHE A 503 12.45 -6.34 -10.58
C PHE A 503 11.39 -5.37 -11.00
#